data_AF-A0AAU9WCU3-F1
#
_entry.id   AF-A0AAU9WCU3-F1
#
_cell.length_a   1.000
_cell.length_b   1.000
_cell.length_c   1.000
_cell.angle_alpha   90.00
_cell.angle_beta   90.00
_cell.angle_gamma   90.00
#
_symmetry.space_group_name_H-M   'P 1'
#
loop_
_entity.id
_entity.type
_entity.pdbx_description
1 polymer ?
#
loop_
_entity_poly.entity_id
_entity_poly.type
_entity_poly.pdbx_seq_one_letter_code
_entity_poly.pdbx_strand_id
1 'polypeptide(L)'
;MKVLAGLLLFVAFTASYKIPDEQEREKRFIFGKCDADTDCGVERCCSVIGTCHNKRGLNQSCNFSGLHKCGCKSGLTCQPVFSIGSLPIYHRCKPAPTEEPGSGDLQ
;
A
#
# COMPACT_ATOMS: atom_id res chain seq x y z
N MET A 1 -46.77 24.15 -34.95
CA MET A 1 -46.32 24.58 -33.59
C MET A 1 -45.90 23.43 -32.66
N LYS A 2 -46.41 22.20 -32.82
CA LYS A 2 -46.08 21.05 -31.94
C LYS A 2 -44.69 20.42 -32.15
N VAL A 3 -44.09 20.61 -33.33
CA VAL A 3 -42.79 20.00 -33.70
C VAL A 3 -41.61 20.78 -33.10
N LEU A 4 -41.74 22.11 -32.97
CA LEU A 4 -40.74 22.99 -32.34
C LEU A 4 -40.59 22.73 -30.84
N ALA A 5 -41.70 22.44 -30.15
CA ALA A 5 -41.68 22.09 -28.73
C ALA A 5 -40.95 20.75 -28.49
N GLY A 6 -41.14 19.76 -29.37
CA GLY A 6 -40.45 18.48 -29.30
C GLY A 6 -38.93 18.61 -29.52
N LEU A 7 -38.51 19.44 -30.47
CA LEU A 7 -37.08 19.66 -30.74
C LEU A 7 -36.37 20.35 -29.57
N LEU A 8 -37.01 21.34 -28.94
CA LEU A 8 -36.46 22.02 -27.77
C LEU A 8 -36.29 21.07 -26.56
N LEU A 9 -37.21 20.13 -26.39
CA LEU A 9 -37.11 19.10 -25.34
C LEU A 9 -35.94 18.13 -25.60
N PHE A 10 -35.71 17.72 -26.85
CA PHE A 10 -34.58 16.85 -27.20
C PHE A 10 -33.22 17.56 -27.02
N VAL A 11 -33.11 18.85 -27.34
CA VAL A 11 -31.88 19.63 -27.13
C VAL A 11 -31.63 19.87 -25.64
N ALA A 12 -32.68 20.14 -24.85
CA ALA A 12 -32.55 20.27 -23.40
C ALA A 12 -32.14 18.95 -22.71
N PHE A 13 -32.65 17.82 -23.23
CA PHE A 13 -32.29 16.49 -22.73
C PHE A 13 -30.81 16.19 -23.01
N THR A 14 -30.32 16.42 -24.23
CA THR A 14 -28.92 16.17 -24.60
C THR A 14 -27.92 17.11 -23.93
N ALA A 15 -28.29 18.36 -23.60
CA ALA A 15 -27.45 19.28 -22.84
C ALA A 15 -27.28 18.92 -21.35
N SER A 16 -28.16 18.06 -20.80
CA SER A 16 -28.12 17.65 -19.39
C SER A 16 -27.35 16.35 -19.15
N TYR A 17 -27.04 15.57 -20.18
CA TYR A 17 -26.14 14.43 -20.05
C TYR A 17 -24.69 14.94 -20.01
N LYS A 18 -24.26 15.38 -18.83
CA LYS A 18 -22.84 15.30 -18.50
C LYS A 18 -22.47 13.83 -18.60
N ILE A 19 -21.70 13.48 -19.64
CA ILE A 19 -20.90 12.26 -19.62
C ILE A 19 -20.07 12.37 -18.34
N PRO A 20 -20.25 11.48 -17.34
CA PRO A 20 -19.37 11.48 -16.20
C PRO A 20 -17.95 11.32 -16.74
N ASP A 21 -17.16 12.36 -16.54
CA ASP A 21 -15.75 12.43 -16.90
C ASP A 21 -15.07 11.15 -16.39
N GLU A 22 -14.46 10.39 -17.29
CA GLU A 22 -13.81 9.10 -16.99
C GLU A 22 -12.61 9.23 -16.02
N GLN A 23 -12.42 10.38 -15.38
CA GLN A 23 -11.33 10.65 -14.45
C GLN A 23 -11.63 10.24 -13.00
N GLU A 24 -12.86 9.83 -12.65
CA GLU A 24 -13.10 9.17 -11.34
C GLU A 24 -12.74 7.66 -11.35
N ARG A 25 -12.12 7.15 -12.41
CA ARG A 25 -11.53 5.80 -12.41
C ARG A 25 -10.15 5.73 -11.73
N GLU A 26 -9.85 6.64 -10.80
CA GLU A 26 -8.60 6.62 -10.03
C GLU A 26 -8.72 5.93 -8.66
N LYS A 27 -9.68 5.02 -8.46
CA LYS A 27 -9.84 4.31 -7.17
C LYS A 27 -10.03 2.79 -7.29
N ARG A 28 -9.32 2.17 -8.24
CA ARG A 28 -9.11 0.71 -8.27
C ARG A 28 -7.63 0.37 -8.52
N PHE A 29 -6.72 1.06 -7.83
CA PHE A 29 -5.28 0.76 -7.77
C PHE A 29 -4.99 -0.49 -6.91
N ILE A 30 -5.75 -1.58 -7.10
CA ILE A 30 -5.42 -2.90 -6.55
C ILE A 30 -4.44 -3.64 -7.49
N PHE A 31 -4.22 -3.13 -8.70
CA PHE A 31 -3.33 -3.71 -9.72
C PHE A 31 -2.49 -2.66 -10.46
N GLY A 32 -2.00 -1.64 -9.74
CA GLY A 32 -0.98 -0.76 -10.29
C GLY A 32 0.29 -1.56 -10.52
N LYS A 33 0.74 -1.65 -11.78
CA LYS A 33 2.10 -2.08 -12.06
C LYS A 33 3.05 -1.07 -11.42
N CYS A 34 4.12 -1.54 -10.79
CA CYS A 34 5.15 -0.73 -10.20
C CYS A 34 6.53 -1.26 -10.59
N ASP A 35 7.50 -0.36 -10.65
CA ASP A 35 8.92 -0.69 -10.80
C ASP A 35 9.68 -0.35 -9.50
N ALA A 36 9.19 0.60 -8.72
CA ALA A 36 9.77 1.03 -7.46
C ALA A 36 8.71 1.24 -6.36
N ASP A 37 9.16 1.20 -5.10
CA ASP A 37 8.31 1.46 -3.93
C ASP A 37 7.61 2.83 -3.99
N THR A 38 8.26 3.82 -4.60
CA THR A 38 7.72 5.18 -4.78
C THR A 38 6.46 5.23 -5.62
N ASP A 39 6.24 4.24 -6.49
CA ASP A 39 5.06 4.16 -7.37
C ASP A 39 3.80 3.74 -6.61
N CYS A 40 3.98 3.10 -5.45
CA CYS A 40 2.91 2.46 -4.71
C CYS A 40 2.29 3.34 -3.62
N GLY A 41 2.91 4.49 -3.31
CA GLY A 41 2.50 5.41 -2.26
C GLY A 41 3.03 5.08 -0.86
N VAL A 42 2.61 5.89 0.12
CA VAL A 42 3.11 5.83 1.51
C VAL A 42 2.72 4.49 2.18
N GLU A 43 3.63 3.93 2.98
CA GLU A 43 3.46 2.62 3.65
C GLU A 43 3.16 1.44 2.71
N ARG A 44 3.53 1.56 1.43
CA ARG A 44 3.39 0.51 0.41
C ARG A 44 4.75 0.20 -0.21
N CYS A 45 4.81 -0.95 -0.87
CA CYS A 45 6.02 -1.50 -1.47
C CYS A 45 5.66 -2.10 -2.84
N CYS A 46 6.64 -2.13 -3.73
CA CYS A 46 6.54 -2.85 -4.98
C CYS A 46 7.07 -4.29 -4.79
N SER A 47 6.23 -5.29 -5.05
CA SER A 47 6.68 -6.69 -5.00
C SER A 47 7.48 -7.07 -6.23
N VAL A 48 8.13 -8.24 -6.16
CA VAL A 48 8.89 -8.82 -7.28
C VAL A 48 8.03 -9.09 -8.52
N ILE A 49 6.71 -9.25 -8.36
CA ILE A 49 5.79 -9.43 -9.49
C ILE A 49 5.29 -8.08 -10.05
N GLY A 50 5.88 -6.96 -9.62
CA GLY A 50 5.56 -5.63 -10.10
C GLY A 50 4.20 -5.14 -9.65
N THR A 51 3.72 -5.55 -8.47
CA THR A 51 2.44 -5.11 -7.91
C THR A 51 2.62 -4.46 -6.55
N CYS A 52 1.79 -3.46 -6.26
CA CYS A 52 1.84 -2.74 -5.00
C CYS A 52 1.17 -3.49 -3.85
N HIS A 53 1.89 -3.68 -2.75
CA HIS A 53 1.37 -4.28 -1.51
C HIS A 53 1.58 -3.34 -0.32
N ASN A 54 0.83 -3.59 0.76
CA ASN A 54 1.03 -2.89 2.02
C ASN A 54 2.29 -3.40 2.73
N LYS A 55 3.08 -2.49 3.31
CA LYS A 55 4.16 -2.85 4.23
C LYS A 55 3.62 -3.59 5.46
N ARG A 56 4.44 -4.46 6.03
CA ARG A 56 4.07 -5.34 7.15
C ARG A 56 3.87 -4.53 8.43
N GLY A 57 2.69 -4.68 9.03
CA GLY A 57 2.32 -4.01 10.29
C GLY A 57 2.95 -4.67 11.52
N LEU A 58 2.69 -4.08 12.70
CA LEU A 58 3.16 -4.59 13.99
C LEU A 58 2.82 -6.08 14.17
N ASN A 59 3.79 -6.86 14.64
CA ASN A 59 3.72 -8.31 14.86
C ASN A 59 3.46 -9.18 13.61
N GLN A 60 3.36 -8.60 12.41
CA GLN A 60 3.28 -9.39 11.19
C GLN A 60 4.63 -10.03 10.88
N SER A 61 4.60 -11.25 10.30
CA SER A 61 5.82 -11.96 9.92
C SER A 61 6.59 -11.19 8.83
N CYS A 62 7.91 -11.20 8.92
CA CYS A 62 8.82 -10.57 7.94
C CYS A 62 9.95 -11.52 7.48
N ASN A 63 9.80 -12.83 7.74
CA ASN A 63 10.77 -13.90 7.43
C ASN A 63 11.35 -13.86 6.01
N PHE A 64 10.54 -13.45 5.03
CA PHE A 64 10.89 -13.52 3.61
C PHE A 64 10.86 -12.14 2.95
N SER A 65 11.07 -11.08 3.73
CA SER A 65 11.15 -9.71 3.22
C SER A 65 12.19 -9.56 2.11
N GLY A 66 13.29 -10.31 2.16
CA GLY A 66 14.28 -10.37 1.08
C GLY A 66 13.78 -10.96 -0.24
N LEU A 67 12.81 -11.88 -0.18
CA LEU A 67 12.22 -12.56 -1.35
C LEU A 67 11.07 -11.74 -1.95
N HIS A 68 10.13 -11.27 -1.13
CA HIS A 68 8.97 -10.51 -1.61
C HIS A 68 9.20 -8.99 -1.64
N LYS A 69 10.41 -8.53 -1.30
CA LYS A 69 10.90 -7.13 -1.31
C LYS A 69 10.07 -6.12 -0.52
N CYS A 70 9.18 -6.61 0.35
CA CYS A 70 8.31 -5.75 1.14
C CYS A 70 8.71 -5.77 2.61
N GLY A 71 9.13 -4.62 3.13
CA GLY A 71 9.56 -4.46 4.52
C GLY A 71 8.43 -4.22 5.52
N CYS A 72 8.83 -3.93 6.76
CA CYS A 72 7.93 -3.44 7.80
C CYS A 72 7.54 -1.97 7.56
N LYS A 73 6.42 -1.56 8.17
CA LYS A 73 6.00 -0.15 8.19
C LYS A 73 7.04 0.76 8.86
N SER A 74 6.97 2.07 8.58
CA SER A 74 7.83 3.06 9.21
C SER A 74 7.78 2.96 10.75
N GLY A 75 8.94 3.11 11.40
CA GLY A 75 9.08 2.93 12.86
C GLY A 75 9.11 1.48 13.33
N LEU A 76 9.01 0.49 12.42
CA LEU A 76 9.15 -0.92 12.73
C LEU A 76 10.40 -1.52 12.07
N THR A 77 11.03 -2.48 12.74
CA THR A 77 12.17 -3.26 12.25
C THR A 77 11.84 -4.75 12.30
N CYS A 78 12.39 -5.52 11.35
CA CYS A 78 12.20 -6.96 11.30
C CYS A 78 13.13 -7.65 12.31
N GLN A 79 12.57 -8.12 13.42
CA GLN A 79 13.34 -8.68 14.54
C GLN A 79 13.06 -10.19 14.71
N PRO A 80 14.05 -11.00 15.09
CA PRO A 80 13.84 -12.40 15.42
C PRO A 80 12.96 -12.52 16.67
N VAL A 81 11.95 -13.38 16.62
CA VAL A 81 11.04 -13.67 17.75
C VAL A 81 11.11 -15.13 18.22
N PHE A 82 11.71 -16.01 17.41
CA PHE A 82 11.91 -17.40 17.77
C PHE A 82 13.13 -17.95 17.02
N SER A 83 13.98 -18.64 17.78
CA SER A 83 15.19 -19.28 17.29
C SER A 83 15.21 -20.74 17.71
N ILE A 84 15.72 -21.61 16.84
CA ILE A 84 16.04 -22.99 17.18
C ILE A 84 17.56 -23.08 17.28
N GLY A 85 18.07 -23.21 18.51
CA GLY A 85 19.50 -23.05 18.77
C GLY A 85 19.97 -21.65 18.38
N SER A 86 21.02 -21.58 17.55
CA SER A 86 21.58 -20.32 17.04
C SER A 86 20.90 -19.80 15.76
N LEU A 87 19.90 -20.51 15.22
CA LEU A 87 19.26 -20.15 13.96
C LEU A 87 17.95 -19.38 14.22
N PRO A 88 17.85 -18.09 13.83
CA PRO A 88 16.61 -17.33 13.95
C PRO A 88 15.61 -17.79 12.88
N ILE A 89 14.57 -18.51 13.29
CA ILE A 89 13.61 -19.13 12.38
C ILE A 89 12.45 -18.19 12.06
N TYR A 90 11.93 -17.47 13.05
CA TYR A 90 10.80 -16.55 12.85
C TYR A 90 11.18 -15.12 13.18
N HIS A 91 10.77 -14.23 12.29
CA HIS A 91 10.95 -12.80 12.40
C HIS A 91 9.60 -12.09 12.30
N ARG A 92 9.42 -11.04 13.10
CA ARG A 92 8.22 -10.19 13.07
C ARG A 92 8.60 -8.73 13.09
N CYS A 93 7.73 -7.89 12.56
CA CYS A 93 7.88 -6.45 12.67
C CYS A 93 7.61 -6.01 14.11
N LYS A 94 8.62 -5.41 14.74
CA LYS A 94 8.60 -4.87 16.10
C LYS A 94 9.00 -3.39 16.07
N PRO A 95 8.68 -2.59 17.10
CA PRO A 95 9.18 -1.22 17.19
C PRO A 95 10.69 -1.19 16.95
N ALA A 96 11.15 -0.21 16.17
CA ALA A 96 12.58 0.05 16.07
C ALA A 96 13.16 0.19 17.50
N PRO A 97 14.31 -0.44 17.81
CA PRO A 97 14.97 -0.18 19.07
C PRO A 97 15.18 1.33 19.17
N THR A 98 14.57 1.97 20.16
CA THR A 98 14.98 3.32 20.52
C THR A 98 16.43 3.22 20.94
N GLU A 99 17.28 4.13 20.44
CA GLU A 99 18.62 4.34 21.00
C GLU A 99 18.45 4.88 22.42
N GLU A 100 18.04 4.03 23.35
CA GLU A 100 18.25 4.27 24.76
C GLU A 100 19.77 4.14 24.96
N PRO A 101 20.46 5.17 25.48
CA PRO A 101 21.87 5.06 25.80
C PRO A 101 22.05 3.90 26.80
N GLY A 102 22.98 3.00 26.48
CA GLY A 102 23.12 1.71 27.14
C GLY A 102 23.02 1.77 28.66
N SER A 103 22.06 1.05 29.22
CA SER A 103 22.19 0.55 30.58
C SER A 103 23.15 -0.63 30.52
N GLY A 104 24.44 -0.33 30.61
CA GLY A 104 25.47 -1.33 30.84
C GLY A 104 25.14 -2.19 32.05
N ASP A 105 25.52 -3.45 31.97
CA ASP A 105 25.49 -4.41 33.06
C ASP A 105 26.07 -3.83 34.35
N LEU A 106 25.34 -3.97 35.45
CA LEU A 106 25.86 -3.86 36.82
C LEU A 106 24.85 -4.53 37.77
N GLN A 107 24.94 -5.85 37.93
CA GLN A 107 25.55 -6.53 39.09
C GLN A 107 25.29 -8.04 39.07
#